data_AF-A0A2Z6AVK2-F1
#
_entry.id   AF-A0A2Z6AVK2-F1
#
_cell.length_a   1.000
_cell.length_b   1.000
_cell.length_c   1.000
_cell.angle_alpha   90.00
_cell.angle_beta   90.00
_cell.angle_gamma   90.00
#
_symmetry.space_group_name_H-M   'P 1'
#
loop_
_entity.id
_entity.type
_entity.pdbx_description
1 polymer ?
#
loop_
_entity_poly.entity_id
_entity_poly.type
_entity_poly.pdbx_seq_one_letter_code
_entity_poly.pdbx_strand_id
1 'polypeptide(L)'
;MTNSTIAGLSLDANNEELTTKAFTELRKIKSVTLATVHNGNPAARIIDLMLAEDNRLSFLTGRGKAFYHQLKNNPSLAIVGMGSDYIMYRVSGKIRFTDSRDELDRLFLANPVMNDLYPGEKRYILETFVMENGTGEIFDLSQTPPRRRRFSFGKATITAPMFAVNDNCIACGQCAEVCPVGAVTLNETLFKIDHTQCLECGACYEICPSEAITNQQSSDIQATRDVPKGPRALLSPRTPDPLQN
;
A
#
# COMPACT_ATOMS: atom_id res chain seq x y z
N MET A 1 -18.90 -5.40 22.33
CA MET A 1 -18.61 -4.94 20.96
C MET A 1 -17.22 -4.33 20.97
N THR A 2 -16.19 -5.11 20.66
CA THR A 2 -14.85 -4.54 20.44
C THR A 2 -14.94 -3.65 19.22
N ASN A 3 -14.94 -2.33 19.39
CA ASN A 3 -14.84 -1.38 18.28
C ASN A 3 -13.55 -1.70 17.56
N SER A 4 -13.67 -2.47 16.49
CA SER A 4 -12.53 -3.02 15.81
C SER A 4 -11.89 -1.90 15.00
N THR A 5 -10.60 -1.64 15.20
CA THR A 5 -9.86 -0.51 14.60
C THR A 5 -8.86 -0.99 13.57
N ILE A 6 -8.22 -0.07 12.87
CA ILE A 6 -7.03 -0.31 12.04
C ILE A 6 -6.05 0.84 12.27
N ALA A 7 -4.85 0.53 12.75
CA ALA A 7 -3.87 1.56 13.11
C ALA A 7 -4.42 2.65 14.05
N GLY A 8 -5.31 2.27 14.97
CA GLY A 8 -5.99 3.18 15.89
C GLY A 8 -7.11 4.02 15.26
N LEU A 9 -7.42 3.86 13.97
CA LEU A 9 -8.57 4.48 13.31
C LEU A 9 -9.80 3.57 13.36
N SER A 10 -10.98 4.18 13.33
CA SER A 10 -12.23 3.44 13.14
C SER A 10 -12.29 2.77 11.76
N LEU A 11 -13.04 1.69 11.63
CA LEU A 11 -13.18 0.98 10.34
C LEU A 11 -13.91 1.80 9.27
N ASP A 12 -14.74 2.75 9.66
CA ASP A 12 -15.45 3.68 8.78
C ASP A 12 -14.66 4.96 8.49
N ALA A 13 -13.42 5.07 9.00
CA ALA A 13 -12.55 6.22 8.76
C ALA A 13 -12.48 6.55 7.27
N ASN A 14 -12.67 7.81 6.94
CA ASN A 14 -12.77 8.27 5.57
C ASN A 14 -11.37 8.36 4.91
N ASN A 15 -11.36 8.71 3.63
CA ASN A 15 -10.14 8.76 2.84
C ASN A 15 -9.13 9.82 3.34
N GLU A 16 -9.60 10.96 3.85
CA GLU A 16 -8.75 12.02 4.39
C GLU A 16 -8.09 11.59 5.71
N GLU A 17 -8.84 10.93 6.59
CA GLU A 17 -8.32 10.38 7.86
C GLU A 17 -7.24 9.33 7.62
N LEU A 18 -7.47 8.42 6.65
CA LEU A 18 -6.48 7.42 6.26
C LEU A 18 -5.22 8.05 5.67
N THR A 19 -5.37 9.05 4.78
CA THR A 19 -4.24 9.74 4.15
C THR A 19 -3.41 10.47 5.22
N THR A 20 -4.08 11.20 6.11
CA THR A 20 -3.45 11.94 7.21
C THR A 20 -2.69 10.99 8.13
N LYS A 21 -3.31 9.87 8.53
CA LYS A 21 -2.65 8.85 9.36
C LYS A 21 -1.42 8.30 8.67
N ALA A 22 -1.54 7.85 7.43
CA ALA A 22 -0.41 7.26 6.71
C ALA A 22 0.76 8.25 6.53
N PHE A 23 0.48 9.50 6.18
CA PHE A 23 1.50 10.52 5.95
C PHE A 23 2.20 10.92 7.25
N THR A 24 1.43 11.04 8.33
CA THR A 24 1.97 11.30 9.67
C THR A 24 2.91 10.18 10.12
N GLU A 25 2.50 8.92 9.96
CA GLU A 25 3.33 7.79 10.39
C GLU A 25 4.55 7.59 9.50
N LEU A 26 4.43 7.75 8.17
CA LEU A 26 5.58 7.77 7.26
C LEU A 26 6.58 8.87 7.66
N ARG A 27 6.12 10.04 8.07
CA ARG A 27 7.00 11.13 8.52
C ARG A 27 7.67 10.85 9.85
N LYS A 28 6.98 10.17 10.78
CA LYS A 28 7.55 9.69 12.05
C LYS A 28 8.62 8.63 11.81
N ILE A 29 8.35 7.67 10.92
CA ILE A 29 9.34 6.66 10.49
C ILE A 29 10.56 7.34 9.87
N LYS A 30 10.32 8.40 9.08
CA LYS A 30 11.31 9.25 8.41
C LYS A 30 12.16 8.51 7.38
N SER A 31 12.96 7.54 7.79
CA SER A 31 13.78 6.72 6.91
C SER A 31 12.95 5.57 6.32
N VAL A 32 12.49 5.76 5.09
CA VAL A 32 11.54 4.87 4.39
C VAL A 32 12.19 4.23 3.18
N THR A 33 11.70 3.06 2.77
CA THR A 33 12.15 2.43 1.52
C THR A 33 11.41 3.04 0.35
N LEU A 34 12.14 3.53 -0.64
CA LEU A 34 11.61 4.03 -1.90
C LEU A 34 12.06 3.13 -3.05
N ALA A 35 11.10 2.72 -3.87
CA ALA A 35 11.28 1.89 -5.05
C ALA A 35 11.04 2.67 -6.34
N THR A 36 11.94 2.51 -7.30
CA THR A 36 11.86 3.03 -8.68
C THR A 36 12.01 1.88 -9.67
N VAL A 37 11.60 2.10 -10.93
CA VAL A 37 11.87 1.17 -12.04
C VAL A 37 12.63 1.92 -13.13
N HIS A 38 13.76 1.37 -13.54
CA HIS A 38 14.61 1.95 -14.58
C HIS A 38 14.95 0.91 -15.64
N ASN A 39 14.49 1.15 -16.88
CA ASN A 39 14.64 0.22 -18.01
C ASN A 39 14.18 -1.21 -17.65
N GLY A 40 13.03 -1.32 -16.98
CA GLY A 40 12.48 -2.59 -16.50
C GLY A 40 13.15 -3.18 -15.25
N ASN A 41 14.28 -2.64 -14.80
CA ASN A 41 14.97 -3.12 -13.60
C ASN A 41 14.44 -2.40 -12.36
N PRO A 42 14.00 -3.14 -11.32
CA PRO A 42 13.60 -2.53 -10.07
C PRO A 42 14.83 -2.04 -9.30
N ALA A 43 14.67 -0.94 -8.56
CA ALA A 43 15.68 -0.48 -7.63
C ALA A 43 15.01 0.03 -6.36
N ALA A 44 15.52 -0.38 -5.19
CA ALA A 44 15.04 0.07 -3.89
C ALA A 44 16.17 0.70 -3.08
N ARG A 45 15.85 1.69 -2.26
CA ARG A 45 16.77 2.25 -1.25
C ARG A 45 16.03 2.85 -0.08
N ILE A 46 16.74 3.04 1.02
CA ILE A 46 16.26 3.87 2.13
C ILE A 46 16.54 5.35 1.80
N ILE A 47 15.54 6.19 2.00
CA ILE A 47 15.63 7.66 1.91
C ILE A 47 14.97 8.29 3.13
N ASP A 48 15.33 9.53 3.42
CA ASP A 48 14.60 10.33 4.41
C ASP A 48 13.45 11.08 3.73
N LEU A 49 12.24 10.85 4.25
CA LEU A 49 11.07 11.66 3.96
C LEU A 49 11.19 12.97 4.74
N MET A 50 11.41 14.06 4.00
CA MET A 50 11.74 15.35 4.57
C MET A 50 10.53 16.04 5.18
N LEU A 51 9.37 15.91 4.53
CA LEU A 51 8.14 16.57 4.95
C LEU A 51 6.91 15.78 4.48
N ALA A 52 5.85 15.82 5.30
CA ALA A 52 4.55 15.24 4.99
C ALA A 52 3.46 16.16 5.55
N GLU A 53 2.83 16.94 4.70
CA GLU A 53 1.80 17.94 5.06
C GLU A 53 0.94 18.24 3.84
N ASP A 54 -0.28 18.75 4.01
CA ASP A 54 -1.15 19.19 2.92
C ASP A 54 -1.35 18.15 1.79
N ASN A 55 -1.44 16.85 2.15
CA ASN A 55 -1.49 15.73 1.20
C ASN A 55 -0.28 15.67 0.24
N ARG A 56 0.88 16.15 0.69
CA ARG A 56 2.15 16.11 -0.04
C ARG A 56 3.20 15.36 0.75
N LEU A 57 3.97 14.53 0.04
CA LEU A 57 5.18 13.90 0.54
C LEU A 57 6.37 14.48 -0.20
N SER A 58 7.30 15.09 0.54
CA SER A 58 8.46 15.75 -0.03
C SER A 58 9.74 15.06 0.42
N PHE A 59 10.62 14.81 -0.54
CA PHE A 59 11.96 14.29 -0.30
C PHE A 59 12.94 14.96 -1.27
N LEU A 60 14.23 14.71 -1.07
CA LEU A 60 15.26 15.32 -1.89
C LEU A 60 16.38 14.35 -2.23
N THR A 61 17.13 14.65 -3.28
CA THR A 61 18.38 13.95 -3.59
C THR A 61 19.32 14.83 -4.41
N GLY A 62 20.62 14.55 -4.34
CA GLY A 62 21.63 15.29 -5.10
C GLY A 62 21.60 14.94 -6.59
N ARG A 63 21.79 15.95 -7.46
CA ARG A 63 21.71 15.81 -8.92
C ARG A 63 22.69 14.82 -9.55
N GLY A 64 23.81 14.53 -8.88
CA GLY A 64 24.81 13.57 -9.38
C GLY A 64 24.49 12.10 -9.11
N LYS A 65 23.43 11.78 -8.36
CA LYS A 65 23.11 10.40 -7.97
C LYS A 65 22.35 9.68 -9.08
N ALA A 66 22.63 8.39 -9.29
CA ALA A 66 21.81 7.53 -10.16
C ALA A 66 20.31 7.60 -9.80
N PHE A 67 20.00 7.71 -8.50
CA PHE A 67 18.65 7.91 -7.99
C PHE A 67 17.97 9.16 -8.59
N TYR A 68 18.65 10.30 -8.67
CA TYR A 68 18.11 11.52 -9.28
C TYR A 68 17.72 11.28 -10.75
N HIS A 69 18.60 10.65 -11.52
CA HIS A 69 18.34 10.36 -12.94
C HIS A 69 17.18 9.37 -13.12
N GLN A 70 17.04 8.38 -12.22
CA GLN A 70 15.89 7.47 -12.22
C GLN A 70 14.56 8.23 -12.06
N LEU A 71 14.50 9.14 -11.09
CA LEU A 71 13.31 9.96 -10.81
C LEU A 71 12.96 10.90 -11.97
N LYS A 72 13.97 11.52 -12.60
CA LYS A 72 13.77 12.40 -13.77
C LYS A 72 13.27 11.64 -14.99
N ASN A 73 13.72 10.40 -15.17
CA ASN A 73 13.33 9.56 -16.30
C ASN A 73 11.96 8.91 -16.11
N ASN A 74 11.63 8.49 -14.88
CA ASN A 74 10.36 7.88 -14.54
C ASN A 74 9.84 8.44 -13.20
N PRO A 75 8.79 9.29 -13.23
CA PRO A 75 8.22 9.88 -12.02
C PRO A 75 7.34 8.91 -11.22
N SER A 76 7.08 7.71 -11.72
CA SER A 76 6.30 6.70 -10.99
C SER A 76 7.18 5.95 -9.98
N LEU A 77 6.76 5.96 -8.72
CA LEU A 77 7.50 5.31 -7.62
C LEU A 77 6.57 4.80 -6.53
N ALA A 78 7.13 3.99 -5.63
CA ALA A 78 6.47 3.55 -4.40
C ALA A 78 7.34 3.85 -3.18
N ILE A 79 6.71 4.22 -2.06
CA ILE A 79 7.33 4.44 -0.76
C ILE A 79 6.66 3.48 0.24
N VAL A 80 7.47 2.81 1.06
CA VAL A 80 7.04 1.89 2.10
C VAL A 80 7.78 2.21 3.39
N GLY A 81 7.04 2.30 4.49
CA GLY A 81 7.56 2.34 5.85
C GLY A 81 6.80 1.39 6.76
N MET A 82 7.45 0.91 7.81
CA MET A 82 6.82 0.12 8.86
C MET A 82 7.10 0.76 10.20
N GLY A 83 6.04 0.97 11.00
CA GLY A 83 6.14 1.43 12.37
C GLY A 83 6.68 0.33 13.29
N SER A 84 7.09 0.70 14.50
CA SER A 84 7.50 -0.26 15.53
C SER A 84 6.34 -1.11 16.06
N ASP A 85 5.11 -0.73 15.73
CA ASP A 85 3.86 -1.43 16.01
C ASP A 85 3.51 -2.48 14.95
N TYR A 86 4.42 -2.76 14.00
CA TYR A 86 4.22 -3.67 12.86
C TYR A 86 3.14 -3.20 11.86
N ILE A 87 2.77 -1.91 11.92
CA ILE A 87 1.85 -1.34 10.95
C ILE A 87 2.64 -0.81 9.76
N MET A 88 2.26 -1.28 8.58
CA MET A 88 2.86 -0.88 7.32
C MET A 88 2.06 0.23 6.66
N TYR A 89 2.80 1.20 6.14
CA TYR A 89 2.29 2.30 5.36
C TYR A 89 2.96 2.26 4.00
N ARG A 90 2.17 2.09 2.95
CA ARG A 90 2.63 2.13 1.56
C ARG A 90 1.91 3.23 0.82
N VAL A 91 2.64 3.98 0.00
CA VAL A 91 2.07 4.91 -0.98
C VAL A 91 2.75 4.70 -2.32
N SER A 92 1.99 4.81 -3.40
CA SER A 92 2.47 4.71 -4.77
C SER A 92 1.86 5.83 -5.59
N GLY A 93 2.64 6.44 -6.45
CA GLY A 93 2.14 7.59 -7.22
C GLY A 93 3.20 8.18 -8.13
N LYS A 94 2.84 9.32 -8.71
CA LYS A 94 3.74 10.12 -9.53
C LYS A 94 4.24 11.30 -8.73
N ILE A 95 5.53 11.59 -8.89
CA ILE A 95 6.14 12.81 -8.35
C ILE A 95 6.19 13.92 -9.40
N ARG A 96 6.23 15.16 -8.91
CA ARG A 96 6.76 16.30 -9.65
C ARG A 96 8.12 16.70 -9.10
N PHE A 97 8.89 17.38 -9.94
CA PHE A 97 10.15 18.01 -9.56
C PHE A 97 9.93 19.50 -9.34
N THR A 98 10.80 20.12 -8.55
CA THR A 98 10.78 21.56 -8.27
C THR A 98 12.19 22.04 -8.01
N ASP A 99 12.58 23.11 -8.71
CA ASP A 99 13.84 23.82 -8.57
C ASP A 99 13.71 25.05 -7.65
N SER A 100 12.57 25.18 -6.98
CA SER A 100 12.28 26.27 -6.05
C SER A 100 13.21 26.22 -4.84
N ARG A 101 14.02 27.28 -4.67
CA ARG A 101 14.86 27.47 -3.49
C ARG A 101 14.03 27.58 -2.21
N ASP A 102 12.89 28.25 -2.26
CA ASP A 102 12.01 28.42 -1.11
C ASP A 102 11.45 27.08 -0.61
N GLU A 103 11.08 26.17 -1.54
CA GLU A 103 10.64 24.82 -1.16
C GLU A 103 11.80 24.01 -0.56
N LEU A 104 13.00 24.10 -1.13
CA LEU A 104 14.18 23.44 -0.57
C LEU A 104 14.52 23.97 0.82
N ASP A 105 14.49 25.29 1.02
CA ASP A 105 14.77 25.91 2.31
C ASP A 105 13.73 25.52 3.36
N ARG A 106 12.45 25.39 2.98
CA ARG A 106 11.41 24.82 3.86
C ARG A 106 11.77 23.40 4.33
N LEU A 107 12.32 22.56 3.45
CA LEU A 107 12.76 21.22 3.86
C LEU A 107 13.94 21.26 4.85
N PHE A 108 14.87 22.20 4.68
CA PHE A 108 15.99 22.41 5.61
C PHE A 108 15.54 22.97 6.96
N LEU A 109 14.56 23.89 6.96
CA LEU A 109 13.93 24.38 8.19
C LEU A 109 13.25 23.24 8.97
N ALA A 110 12.55 22.35 8.26
CA ALA A 110 11.92 21.18 8.85
C ALA A 110 12.93 20.08 9.27
N ASN A 111 14.18 20.13 8.78
CA ASN A 111 15.21 19.13 9.05
C ASN A 111 16.58 19.78 9.32
N PRO A 112 16.77 20.46 10.47
CA PRO A 112 17.96 21.28 10.72
C PRO A 112 19.30 20.54 10.63
N VAL A 113 19.34 19.24 10.92
CA VAL A 113 20.54 18.39 10.80
C VAL A 113 21.12 18.39 9.38
N MET A 114 20.31 18.64 8.35
CA MET A 114 20.79 18.73 6.98
C MET A 114 21.76 19.90 6.76
N ASN A 115 21.71 20.94 7.60
CA ASN A 115 22.64 22.07 7.52
C ASN A 115 24.10 21.65 7.77
N ASP A 116 24.32 20.57 8.54
CA ASP A 116 25.65 20.06 8.81
C ASP A 116 26.24 19.35 7.58
N LEU A 117 25.39 18.63 6.83
CA LEU A 117 25.78 17.91 5.61
C LEU A 117 25.90 18.85 4.40
N TYR A 118 25.02 19.83 4.30
CA TYR A 118 24.91 20.76 3.17
C TYR A 118 24.82 22.23 3.67
N PRO A 119 25.92 22.78 4.20
CA PRO A 119 25.91 24.13 4.77
C PRO A 119 25.83 25.21 3.68
N GLY A 120 25.08 26.28 3.97
CA GLY A 120 24.92 27.45 3.09
C GLY A 120 24.44 27.07 1.70
N GLU A 121 25.06 27.69 0.68
CA GLU A 121 24.76 27.49 -0.75
C GLU A 121 24.99 26.05 -1.25
N LYS A 122 25.74 25.21 -0.51
CA LYS A 122 26.01 23.81 -0.91
C LYS A 122 24.73 22.99 -1.03
N ARG A 123 23.66 23.36 -0.31
CA ARG A 123 22.34 22.68 -0.39
C ARG A 123 21.73 22.72 -1.78
N TYR A 124 22.04 23.72 -2.60
CA TYR A 124 21.46 23.87 -3.93
C TYR A 124 21.96 22.84 -4.94
N ILE A 125 22.81 21.89 -4.54
CA ILE A 125 23.09 20.66 -5.31
C ILE A 125 21.97 19.62 -5.20
N LEU A 126 21.11 19.76 -4.19
CA LEU A 126 19.95 18.92 -3.96
C LEU A 126 18.78 19.42 -4.79
N GLU A 127 17.96 18.48 -5.22
CA GLU A 127 16.70 18.72 -5.90
C GLU A 127 15.56 18.20 -5.05
N THR A 128 14.46 18.93 -5.01
CA THR A 128 13.25 18.55 -4.28
C THR A 128 12.28 17.80 -5.19
N PHE A 129 11.66 16.76 -4.65
CA PHE A 129 10.65 15.95 -5.30
C PHE A 129 9.42 15.87 -4.41
N VAL A 130 8.24 16.03 -5.02
CA VAL A 130 6.97 16.07 -4.29
C VAL A 130 5.98 15.08 -4.90
N MET A 131 5.42 14.20 -4.07
CA MET A 131 4.28 13.37 -4.41
C MET A 131 3.01 14.01 -3.86
N GLU A 132 2.08 14.37 -4.74
CA GLU A 132 0.78 14.97 -4.38
C GLU A 132 -0.41 14.25 -5.02
N ASN A 133 -0.14 13.15 -5.74
CA ASN A 133 -1.15 12.35 -6.40
C ASN A 133 -0.75 10.87 -6.41
N GLY A 134 -1.57 10.02 -5.80
CA GLY A 134 -1.30 8.59 -5.70
C GLY A 134 -2.34 7.83 -4.90
N THR A 135 -2.06 6.55 -4.68
CA THR A 135 -2.82 5.67 -3.81
C THR A 135 -1.96 5.19 -2.66
N GLY A 136 -2.59 4.71 -1.61
CA GLY A 136 -1.88 4.15 -0.48
C GLY A 136 -2.65 3.05 0.22
N GLU A 137 -1.93 2.36 1.09
CA GLU A 137 -2.41 1.23 1.86
C GLU A 137 -1.83 1.31 3.27
N ILE A 138 -2.72 1.14 4.25
CA ILE A 138 -2.37 0.85 5.64
C ILE A 138 -2.63 -0.64 5.83
N PHE A 139 -1.60 -1.38 6.23
CA PHE A 139 -1.71 -2.81 6.52
C PHE A 139 -1.22 -3.08 7.94
N ASP A 140 -2.16 -3.43 8.80
CA ASP A 140 -2.00 -3.59 10.23
C ASP A 140 -1.84 -5.07 10.58
N LEU A 141 -0.59 -5.46 10.84
CA LEU A 141 -0.22 -6.79 11.31
C LEU A 141 -0.19 -6.90 12.84
N SER A 142 -0.50 -5.83 13.57
CA SER A 142 -0.44 -5.82 15.04
C SER A 142 -1.63 -6.57 15.68
N GLN A 143 -2.55 -7.07 14.86
CA GLN A 143 -3.78 -7.73 15.27
C GLN A 143 -4.08 -8.97 14.41
N THR A 144 -4.90 -9.87 14.94
CA THR A 144 -5.34 -11.09 14.25
C THR A 144 -6.87 -11.15 14.20
N PRO A 145 -7.49 -11.27 13.01
CA PRO A 145 -6.86 -11.24 11.69
C PRO A 145 -6.25 -9.86 11.37
N PRO A 146 -5.20 -9.81 10.52
CA PRO A 146 -4.62 -8.55 10.11
C PRO A 146 -5.62 -7.73 9.29
N ARG A 147 -5.47 -6.41 9.31
CA ARG A 147 -6.42 -5.50 8.68
C ARG A 147 -5.79 -4.60 7.66
N ARG A 148 -6.53 -4.30 6.59
CA ARG A 148 -6.09 -3.47 5.48
C ARG A 148 -7.08 -2.36 5.19
N ARG A 149 -6.59 -1.16 4.93
CA ARG A 149 -7.36 -0.08 4.31
C ARG A 149 -6.57 0.55 3.20
N ARG A 150 -7.27 0.95 2.14
CA ARG A 150 -6.71 1.68 1.01
C ARG A 150 -7.29 3.07 0.97
N PHE A 151 -6.49 3.99 0.47
CA PHE A 151 -6.84 5.39 0.29
C PHE A 151 -6.24 5.90 -1.02
N SER A 152 -6.74 7.03 -1.49
CA SER A 152 -6.13 7.80 -2.58
C SER A 152 -5.94 9.25 -2.15
N PHE A 153 -5.08 9.98 -2.83
CA PHE A 153 -4.87 11.40 -2.55
C PHE A 153 -4.57 12.15 -3.86
N GLY A 154 -4.81 13.45 -3.84
CA GLY A 154 -4.83 14.26 -5.06
C GLY A 154 -6.05 13.91 -5.93
N LYS A 155 -5.81 13.60 -7.19
CA LYS A 155 -6.85 13.24 -8.18
C LYS A 155 -6.91 11.74 -8.47
N ALA A 156 -6.12 10.94 -7.75
CA ALA A 156 -6.10 9.50 -7.94
C ALA A 156 -7.37 8.84 -7.39
N THR A 157 -7.75 7.74 -8.00
CA THR A 157 -8.84 6.87 -7.54
C THR A 157 -8.28 5.57 -6.99
N ILE A 158 -8.95 5.01 -5.99
CA ILE A 158 -8.59 3.70 -5.45
C ILE A 158 -9.00 2.63 -6.46
N THR A 159 -8.08 1.71 -6.78
CA THR A 159 -8.41 0.53 -7.59
C THR A 159 -9.40 -0.36 -6.86
N ALA A 160 -10.33 -0.96 -7.59
CA ALA A 160 -11.25 -1.94 -7.03
C ALA A 160 -10.50 -3.07 -6.31
N PRO A 161 -11.12 -3.69 -5.29
CA PRO A 161 -10.53 -4.84 -4.60
C PRO A 161 -10.18 -5.97 -5.57
N MET A 162 -9.11 -6.72 -5.25
CA MET A 162 -8.60 -7.78 -6.11
C MET A 162 -9.62 -8.89 -6.39
N PHE A 163 -10.46 -9.22 -5.41
CA PHE A 163 -11.48 -10.25 -5.55
C PHE A 163 -12.85 -9.67 -5.26
N ALA A 164 -13.88 -10.08 -6.01
CA ALA A 164 -15.27 -9.67 -5.76
C ALA A 164 -16.25 -10.78 -6.11
N VAL A 165 -17.35 -10.88 -5.37
CA VAL A 165 -18.44 -11.82 -5.65
C VAL A 165 -19.41 -11.18 -6.64
N ASN A 166 -19.80 -11.91 -7.68
CA ASN A 166 -20.81 -11.52 -8.67
C ASN A 166 -22.11 -12.35 -8.51
N ASP A 167 -23.06 -12.12 -9.41
CA ASP A 167 -24.41 -12.71 -9.35
C ASP A 167 -24.47 -14.22 -9.67
N ASN A 168 -23.37 -14.85 -10.11
CA ASN A 168 -23.30 -16.31 -10.30
C ASN A 168 -23.17 -17.06 -8.96
N CYS A 169 -23.14 -16.35 -7.83
CA CYS A 169 -22.99 -16.97 -6.51
C CYS A 169 -24.22 -17.81 -6.16
N ILE A 170 -24.02 -19.12 -6.03
CA ILE A 170 -25.07 -20.09 -5.65
C ILE A 170 -25.14 -20.34 -4.13
N ALA A 171 -24.53 -19.47 -3.32
CA ALA A 171 -24.50 -19.55 -1.86
C ALA A 171 -24.03 -20.90 -1.26
N CYS A 172 -23.14 -21.64 -1.95
CA CYS A 172 -22.70 -22.97 -1.51
C CYS A 172 -21.74 -22.99 -0.29
N GLY A 173 -21.17 -21.86 0.11
CA GLY A 173 -20.32 -21.75 1.32
C GLY A 173 -18.85 -22.14 1.19
N GLN A 174 -18.42 -22.83 0.13
CA GLN A 174 -17.03 -23.30 -0.02
C GLN A 174 -16.00 -22.17 0.09
N CYS A 175 -16.29 -20.98 -0.46
CA CYS A 175 -15.40 -19.82 -0.38
C CYS A 175 -15.19 -19.31 1.06
N ALA A 176 -16.19 -19.46 1.94
CA ALA A 176 -16.09 -19.10 3.35
C ALA A 176 -15.29 -20.15 4.14
N GLU A 177 -15.52 -21.43 3.89
CA GLU A 177 -14.79 -22.53 4.56
C GLU A 177 -13.27 -22.48 4.30
N VAL A 178 -12.86 -22.12 3.08
CA VAL A 178 -11.44 -22.04 2.73
C VAL A 178 -10.78 -20.72 3.12
N CYS A 179 -11.55 -19.71 3.56
CA CYS A 179 -11.00 -18.40 3.86
C CYS A 179 -10.21 -18.45 5.18
N PRO A 180 -8.88 -18.27 5.17
CA PRO A 180 -8.05 -18.47 6.36
C PRO A 180 -8.31 -17.41 7.46
N VAL A 181 -8.92 -16.29 7.10
CA VAL A 181 -9.17 -15.14 7.98
C VAL A 181 -10.65 -14.84 8.15
N GLY A 182 -11.54 -15.71 7.65
CA GLY A 182 -12.99 -15.51 7.79
C GLY A 182 -13.54 -14.26 7.09
N ALA A 183 -12.83 -13.71 6.11
CA ALA A 183 -13.23 -12.50 5.39
C ALA A 183 -14.41 -12.71 4.42
N VAL A 184 -14.86 -13.95 4.19
CA VAL A 184 -15.96 -14.25 3.29
C VAL A 184 -17.19 -14.61 4.12
N THR A 185 -18.23 -13.79 4.06
CA THR A 185 -19.45 -13.95 4.89
C THR A 185 -20.70 -13.96 4.03
N LEU A 186 -21.72 -14.70 4.47
CA LEU A 186 -23.04 -14.70 3.83
C LEU A 186 -23.79 -13.44 4.28
N ASN A 187 -24.25 -12.63 3.32
CA ASN A 187 -25.22 -11.56 3.60
C ASN A 187 -26.65 -12.09 3.36
N GLU A 188 -27.60 -11.26 2.93
CA GLU A 188 -29.00 -11.66 2.71
C GLU A 188 -29.16 -12.87 1.77
N THR A 189 -28.47 -12.86 0.62
CA THR A 189 -28.62 -13.91 -0.40
C THR A 189 -27.31 -14.38 -1.02
N LEU A 190 -26.29 -13.52 -1.06
CA LEU A 190 -24.99 -13.81 -1.67
C LEU A 190 -23.86 -13.69 -0.64
N PHE A 191 -22.77 -14.43 -0.87
CA PHE A 191 -21.53 -14.21 -0.14
C PHE A 191 -20.92 -12.86 -0.51
N LYS A 192 -20.23 -12.23 0.43
CA LYS A 192 -19.48 -10.99 0.25
C LYS A 192 -18.10 -11.14 0.87
N ILE A 193 -17.13 -10.39 0.34
CA ILE A 193 -15.77 -10.32 0.88
C ILE A 193 -15.63 -9.03 1.70
N ASP A 194 -15.27 -9.15 2.96
CA ASP A 194 -14.77 -8.04 3.77
C ASP A 194 -13.33 -7.71 3.34
N HIS A 195 -13.20 -6.68 2.50
CA HIS A 195 -11.90 -6.22 1.99
C HIS A 195 -11.00 -5.60 3.06
N THR A 196 -11.53 -5.33 4.27
CA THR A 196 -10.71 -4.87 5.39
C THR A 196 -9.96 -5.99 6.08
N GLN A 197 -10.40 -7.25 5.91
CA GLN A 197 -9.75 -8.44 6.47
C GLN A 197 -9.15 -9.35 5.39
N CYS A 198 -9.59 -9.21 4.14
CA CYS A 198 -9.12 -10.04 3.03
C CYS A 198 -7.59 -9.95 2.83
N LEU A 199 -6.93 -11.10 2.87
CA LEU A 199 -5.50 -11.23 2.56
C LEU A 199 -5.18 -11.18 1.06
N GLU A 200 -6.20 -11.21 0.21
CA GLU A 200 -6.06 -11.33 -1.25
C GLU A 200 -5.27 -12.58 -1.68
N CYS A 201 -5.42 -13.69 -0.95
CA CYS A 201 -4.73 -14.94 -1.23
C CYS A 201 -5.33 -15.77 -2.39
N GLY A 202 -6.56 -15.46 -2.83
CA GLY A 202 -7.20 -16.17 -3.95
C GLY A 202 -7.84 -17.52 -3.64
N ALA A 203 -7.77 -18.04 -2.41
CA ALA A 203 -8.36 -19.35 -2.06
C ALA A 203 -9.86 -19.47 -2.41
N CYS A 204 -10.63 -18.40 -2.15
CA CYS A 204 -12.05 -18.35 -2.51
C CYS A 204 -12.29 -18.37 -4.03
N TYR A 205 -11.38 -17.78 -4.82
CA TYR A 205 -11.43 -17.75 -6.28
C TYR A 205 -11.20 -19.13 -6.88
N GLU A 206 -10.19 -19.84 -6.39
CA GLU A 206 -9.82 -21.17 -6.89
C GLU A 206 -10.89 -22.23 -6.60
N ILE A 207 -11.52 -22.19 -5.42
CA ILE A 207 -12.48 -23.23 -5.02
C ILE A 207 -13.88 -23.04 -5.63
N CYS A 208 -14.23 -21.81 -6.05
CA CYS A 208 -15.60 -21.45 -6.39
C CYS A 208 -16.15 -22.26 -7.58
N PRO A 209 -17.14 -23.16 -7.38
CA PRO A 209 -17.67 -24.03 -8.43
C PRO A 209 -18.44 -23.26 -9.51
N SER A 210 -19.09 -22.15 -9.15
CA SER A 210 -19.91 -21.35 -10.06
C SER A 210 -19.17 -20.16 -10.65
N GLU A 211 -17.85 -20.06 -10.41
CA GLU A 211 -17.00 -18.97 -10.88
C GLU A 211 -17.51 -17.58 -10.48
N ALA A 212 -18.17 -17.50 -9.33
CA ALA A 212 -18.79 -16.29 -8.83
C ALA A 212 -17.79 -15.31 -8.20
N ILE A 213 -16.56 -15.73 -7.94
CA ILE A 213 -15.48 -14.85 -7.51
C ILE A 213 -14.72 -14.40 -8.75
N THR A 214 -14.60 -13.09 -8.95
CA THR A 214 -13.81 -12.48 -10.03
C THR A 214 -12.43 -12.05 -9.52
N ASN A 215 -11.43 -11.98 -10.40
CA ASN A 215 -10.11 -11.42 -10.12
C ASN A 215 -9.93 -10.14 -10.95
N GLN A 216 -9.89 -8.99 -10.28
CA GLN A 216 -9.69 -7.68 -10.90
C GLN A 216 -8.19 -7.38 -10.92
N GLN A 217 -7.47 -7.82 -11.96
CA GLN A 217 -6.06 -7.45 -12.10
C GLN A 217 -5.93 -5.93 -12.30
N SER A 218 -4.91 -5.32 -11.67
CA SER A 218 -4.58 -3.92 -11.89
C SER A 218 -4.26 -3.68 -13.38
N SER A 219 -4.75 -2.56 -13.93
CA SER A 219 -4.47 -2.08 -15.29
C SER A 219 -2.99 -1.90 -15.61
N ASP A 220 -2.12 -1.91 -14.59
CA ASP A 220 -0.67 -1.81 -14.72
C ASP A 220 0.00 -3.13 -15.15
N ILE A 221 -0.73 -4.26 -15.13
CA ILE A 221 -0.23 -5.57 -15.56
C ILE A 221 -0.70 -5.83 -17.00
N GLN A 222 -0.16 -5.09 -17.97
CA GLN A 222 -0.23 -5.51 -19.39
C GLN A 222 0.82 -6.58 -19.66
N ALA A 223 0.72 -7.74 -19.00
CA ALA A 223 1.43 -8.95 -19.40
C ALA A 223 0.80 -10.21 -18.76
N THR A 224 0.27 -11.06 -19.64
CA THR A 224 -0.03 -12.49 -19.49
C THR A 224 -1.24 -12.93 -18.65
N ARG A 225 -2.32 -13.24 -19.40
CA ARG A 225 -3.23 -14.41 -19.33
C ARG A 225 -3.73 -14.84 -17.95
N ASP A 226 -5.06 -14.94 -17.83
CA ASP A 226 -5.83 -15.61 -16.77
C ASP A 226 -4.95 -16.37 -15.76
N VAL A 227 -4.92 -15.93 -14.50
CA VAL A 227 -4.31 -16.73 -13.43
C VAL A 227 -4.94 -18.12 -13.52
N PRO A 228 -4.20 -19.16 -13.95
CA PRO A 228 -4.80 -20.47 -14.12
C PRO A 228 -5.29 -20.90 -12.74
N LYS A 229 -6.58 -21.25 -12.61
CA LYS A 229 -7.06 -21.89 -11.38
C LYS A 229 -6.15 -23.09 -11.13
N GLY A 230 -5.49 -23.12 -9.98
CA GLY A 230 -4.68 -24.26 -9.58
C GLY A 230 -5.51 -25.55 -9.64
N PRO A 231 -4.88 -26.73 -9.72
CA PRO A 231 -5.61 -27.99 -9.59
C PRO A 231 -6.43 -27.93 -8.31
N ARG A 232 -7.73 -28.22 -8.41
CA ARG A 232 -8.70 -28.15 -7.31
C ARG A 232 -8.19 -29.08 -6.19
N ALA A 233 -7.38 -28.52 -5.30
CA ALA A 233 -6.74 -29.30 -4.26
C ALA A 233 -7.87 -29.85 -3.40
N LEU A 234 -8.01 -31.17 -3.39
CA LEU A 234 -8.80 -31.86 -2.38
C LEU A 234 -8.17 -31.44 -1.05
N LEU A 235 -8.80 -30.50 -0.38
CA LEU A 235 -8.49 -30.14 1.00
C LEU A 235 -8.69 -31.41 1.81
N SER A 236 -7.61 -32.18 1.96
CA SER A 236 -7.59 -33.25 2.95
C SER A 236 -7.80 -32.56 4.30
N PRO A 237 -8.64 -33.11 5.19
CA PRO A 237 -8.88 -32.51 6.49
C PRO A 237 -7.53 -32.26 7.17
N ARG A 238 -7.29 -31.03 7.62
CA ARG A 238 -6.09 -30.70 8.39
C ARG A 238 -6.08 -31.62 9.60
N THR A 239 -5.08 -32.49 9.69
CA THR A 239 -4.78 -33.17 10.96
C THR A 239 -4.52 -32.08 12.01
N PRO A 240 -5.01 -32.22 13.25
CA PRO A 240 -4.72 -31.25 14.30
C PRO A 240 -3.22 -31.01 14.40
N ASP A 241 -2.83 -29.75 14.54
CA ASP A 241 -1.43 -29.37 14.75
C ASP A 241 -0.96 -29.97 16.10
N PRO A 242 0.04 -30.87 16.11
CA PRO A 242 0.54 -31.47 17.35
C PRO A 242 1.16 -30.45 18.33
N LEU A 243 1.35 -29.19 17.91
CA LEU A 243 1.85 -28.10 18.76
C LEU A 243 0.74 -27.30 19.46
N GLN A 244 -0.54 -27.67 19.32
CA GLN A 244 -1.66 -27.06 20.05
C GLN A 244 -2.11 -27.89 21.27
N ASN A 245 -1.17 -28.33 22.10
CA ASN A 245 -1.42 -28.83 23.46
C ASN A 245 -0.72 -27.96 24.50
#